data_AF-A0A640VJV5-F1
#
_entry.id   AF-A0A640VJV5-F1
#
_cell.length_a   1.000
_cell.length_b   1.000
_cell.length_c   1.000
_cell.angle_alpha   90.00
_cell.angle_beta   90.00
_cell.angle_gamma   90.00
#
_symmetry.space_group_name_H-M   'P 1'
#
loop_
_entity.id
_entity.type
_entity.pdbx_description
1 polymer ?
#
loop_
_entity_poly.entity_id
_entity_poly.type
_entity_poly.pdbx_seq_one_letter_code
_entity_poly.pdbx_strand_id
1 'polypeptide(L)'
;MVKHLTALAFGAALLLPASAQGAPATTAKATLVEYSSPMLPPANYRGQWWTTPDHCQYSRAGRPGETVWYLIVNTAHEGCKRRLIQRAYSDYE
;
A
#
# COMPACT_ATOMS: atom_id res chain seq x y z
N MET A 1 55.67 4.12 1.53
CA MET A 1 54.79 4.11 2.72
C MET A 1 54.71 5.53 3.26
N VAL A 2 53.61 6.23 3.00
CA VAL A 2 53.39 7.61 3.46
C VAL A 2 52.14 7.61 4.33
N LYS A 3 52.32 7.94 5.60
CA LYS A 3 51.28 8.12 6.62
C LYS A 3 50.69 9.53 6.44
N HIS A 4 49.40 9.61 6.11
CA HIS A 4 48.63 10.83 6.32
C HIS A 4 47.37 10.47 7.13
N LEU A 5 47.44 10.79 8.42
CA LEU A 5 46.26 11.06 9.24
C LEU A 5 45.74 12.44 8.84
N THR A 6 44.47 12.54 8.48
CA THR A 6 43.77 13.82 8.49
C THR A 6 42.43 13.61 9.19
N ALA A 7 42.33 14.20 10.37
CA ALA A 7 41.19 14.17 11.26
C ALA A 7 40.13 15.22 10.87
N LEU A 8 38.88 14.88 11.20
CA LEU A 8 37.75 15.75 11.55
C LEU A 8 37.45 17.01 10.73
N ALA A 9 36.26 17.02 10.14
CA ALA A 9 35.40 18.21 10.13
C ALA A 9 33.99 17.82 10.57
N PHE A 10 33.70 18.07 11.85
CA PHE A 10 32.36 18.09 12.43
C PHE A 10 31.59 19.27 11.80
N GLY A 11 30.70 18.99 10.84
CA GLY A 11 29.80 19.98 10.28
C GLY A 11 28.59 20.17 11.20
N ALA A 12 28.60 21.25 11.99
CA ALA A 12 27.50 21.65 12.84
C ALA A 12 26.37 22.32 12.04
N ALA A 13 25.16 21.83 12.29
CA ALA A 13 23.86 22.52 12.36
C ALA A 13 23.39 23.43 11.20
N LEU A 14 22.33 22.97 10.53
CA LEU A 14 21.15 23.80 10.23
C LEU A 14 19.90 23.00 10.62
N LEU A 15 19.48 23.10 11.89
CA LEU A 15 18.14 22.69 12.30
C LEU A 15 17.18 23.82 11.91
N LEU A 16 16.56 23.69 10.74
CA LEU A 16 15.37 24.46 10.39
C LEU A 16 14.18 23.84 11.15
N PRO A 17 13.47 24.59 12.02
CA PRO A 17 12.17 24.14 12.47
C PRO A 17 11.22 24.27 11.29
N ALA A 18 10.96 23.16 10.60
CA ALA A 18 9.85 23.06 9.66
C ALA A 18 8.55 23.04 10.47
N SER A 19 8.02 24.23 10.79
CA SER A 19 6.68 24.38 11.34
C SER A 19 5.67 24.12 10.24
N ALA A 20 5.40 22.84 9.95
CA ALA A 20 4.25 22.46 9.13
C ALA A 20 2.98 22.73 9.94
N GLN A 21 2.38 23.90 9.75
CA GLN A 21 1.02 24.19 10.23
C GLN A 21 0.06 23.35 9.39
N GLY A 22 -0.20 22.13 9.84
CA GLY A 22 -1.27 21.31 9.30
C GLY A 22 -2.58 22.07 9.48
N ALA A 23 -3.26 22.35 8.37
CA ALA A 23 -4.67 22.74 8.42
C ALA A 23 -5.42 21.73 9.29
N PRO A 24 -6.44 22.15 10.07
CA PRO A 24 -7.26 21.20 10.81
C PRO A 24 -7.87 20.23 9.81
N ALA A 25 -7.31 19.02 9.73
CA ALA A 25 -7.93 17.94 9.01
C ALA A 25 -9.26 17.70 9.72
N THR A 26 -10.36 18.02 9.05
CA THR A 26 -11.65 17.43 9.37
C THR A 26 -11.46 15.93 9.19
N THR A 27 -11.02 15.23 10.24
CA THR A 27 -10.92 13.78 10.26
C THR A 27 -12.34 13.23 10.27
N ALA A 28 -12.97 13.19 9.09
CA ALA A 28 -13.97 12.18 8.84
C ALA A 28 -13.30 10.85 9.16
N LYS A 29 -13.76 10.18 10.22
CA LYS A 29 -13.21 8.87 10.59
C LYS A 29 -13.58 7.90 9.49
N ALA A 30 -12.62 7.61 8.61
CA ALA A 30 -12.81 6.60 7.59
C ALA A 30 -13.07 5.25 8.29
N THR A 31 -14.17 4.61 7.92
CA THR A 31 -14.57 3.33 8.52
C THR A 31 -14.10 2.20 7.63
N LEU A 32 -13.57 1.13 8.20
CA LEU A 32 -13.17 -0.05 7.44
C LEU A 32 -14.42 -0.83 7.01
N VAL A 33 -14.59 -1.04 5.71
CA VAL A 33 -15.71 -1.73 5.08
C VAL A 33 -15.23 -3.05 4.48
N GLU A 34 -16.02 -4.11 4.65
CA GLU A 34 -15.76 -5.43 4.08
C GLU A 34 -16.70 -5.70 2.91
N TYR A 35 -16.17 -6.27 1.84
CA TYR A 35 -16.85 -6.51 0.58
C TYR A 35 -16.85 -8.01 0.28
N SER A 36 -17.93 -8.48 -0.34
CA SER A 36 -18.09 -9.87 -0.75
C SER A 36 -18.21 -9.97 -2.27
N SER A 37 -17.59 -11.01 -2.84
CA SER A 37 -17.68 -11.33 -4.26
C SER A 37 -17.18 -12.76 -4.48
N PRO A 38 -17.76 -13.52 -5.42
CA PRO A 38 -17.25 -14.85 -5.79
C PRO A 38 -15.84 -14.79 -6.40
N MET A 39 -15.37 -13.61 -6.81
CA MET A 39 -14.00 -13.41 -7.31
C MET A 39 -12.99 -13.19 -6.17
N LEU A 40 -13.44 -12.96 -4.94
CA LEU A 40 -12.52 -12.80 -3.82
C LEU A 40 -12.03 -14.17 -3.32
N PRO A 41 -10.81 -14.21 -2.74
CA PRO A 41 -10.36 -15.39 -2.02
C PRO A 41 -11.28 -15.73 -0.84
N PRO A 42 -11.24 -16.98 -0.35
CA PRO A 42 -11.96 -17.36 0.87
C PRO A 42 -11.45 -16.57 2.08
N ALA A 43 -12.30 -16.40 3.10
CA ALA A 43 -12.04 -15.51 4.24
C ALA A 43 -10.74 -15.80 5.01
N ASN A 44 -10.30 -17.05 5.04
CA ASN A 44 -9.06 -17.49 5.70
C ASN A 44 -7.83 -17.49 4.77
N TYR A 45 -7.94 -16.96 3.55
CA TYR A 45 -6.84 -16.89 2.60
C TYR A 45 -5.77 -15.89 3.07
N ARG A 46 -4.55 -16.39 3.30
CA ARG A 46 -3.42 -15.56 3.78
C ARG A 46 -2.33 -15.32 2.72
N GLY A 47 -2.48 -15.91 1.54
CA GLY A 47 -1.51 -15.78 0.44
C GLY A 47 -1.39 -14.36 -0.09
N GLN A 48 -0.28 -14.10 -0.78
CA GLN A 48 0.04 -12.82 -1.37
C GLN A 48 -0.41 -12.72 -2.85
N TRP A 49 -0.71 -13.85 -3.49
CA TRP A 49 -1.20 -13.96 -4.86
C TRP A 49 -2.54 -14.69 -4.87
N TRP A 50 -3.45 -14.38 -5.77
CA TRP A 50 -4.74 -15.06 -5.89
C TRP A 50 -5.12 -15.21 -7.35
N THR A 51 -5.61 -16.40 -7.71
CA THR A 51 -6.18 -16.66 -9.03
C THR A 51 -7.67 -16.81 -8.87
N THR A 52 -8.43 -15.99 -9.58
CA THR A 52 -9.89 -15.98 -9.56
C THR A 52 -10.48 -17.13 -10.40
N PRO A 53 -11.77 -17.46 -10.21
CA PRO A 53 -12.45 -18.48 -11.03
C PRO A 53 -12.43 -18.22 -12.54
N ASP A 54 -12.32 -16.96 -12.97
CA ASP A 54 -12.17 -16.54 -14.37
C ASP A 54 -10.70 -16.50 -14.84
N HIS A 55 -9.78 -17.10 -14.09
CA HIS A 55 -8.35 -17.26 -14.41
C HIS A 55 -7.51 -15.96 -14.41
N CYS A 56 -8.04 -14.84 -13.93
CA CYS A 56 -7.26 -13.63 -13.70
C CYS A 56 -6.39 -13.76 -12.43
N GLN A 57 -5.15 -13.25 -12.49
CA GLN A 57 -4.22 -13.33 -11.36
C GLN A 57 -4.03 -11.97 -10.71
N TYR A 58 -4.02 -11.94 -9.38
CA TYR A 58 -3.94 -10.73 -8.58
C TYR A 58 -2.89 -10.83 -7.48
N SER A 59 -2.33 -9.70 -7.10
CA SER A 59 -1.45 -9.56 -5.93
C SER A 59 -2.11 -8.72 -4.84
N ARG A 60 -1.95 -9.11 -3.58
CA ARG A 60 -2.54 -8.42 -2.41
C ARG A 60 -1.75 -7.15 -2.03
N ALA A 61 -2.43 -6.03 -1.81
CA ALA A 61 -1.85 -4.82 -1.26
C ALA A 61 -2.93 -3.97 -0.55
N GLY A 62 -2.53 -2.87 0.09
CA GLY A 62 -3.44 -1.93 0.76
C GLY A 62 -2.76 -1.18 1.91
N ARG A 63 -3.43 -0.15 2.45
CA ARG A 63 -3.04 0.47 3.72
C ARG A 63 -3.15 -0.56 4.86
N PRO A 64 -2.53 -0.33 6.04
CA PRO A 64 -2.77 -1.17 7.21
C PRO A 64 -4.27 -1.36 7.47
N GLY A 65 -4.72 -2.61 7.55
CA GLY A 65 -6.14 -2.97 7.71
C GLY A 65 -6.86 -3.24 6.39
N GLU A 66 -6.39 -2.71 5.26
CA GLU A 66 -6.99 -2.97 3.95
C GLU A 66 -6.48 -4.27 3.33
N THR A 67 -7.33 -4.85 2.49
CA THR A 67 -7.04 -5.97 1.61
C THR A 67 -7.64 -5.66 0.25
N VAL A 68 -6.78 -5.30 -0.70
CA VAL A 68 -7.13 -5.09 -2.10
C VAL A 68 -6.28 -6.02 -2.97
N TRP A 69 -6.91 -6.62 -3.96
CA TRP A 69 -6.29 -7.50 -4.94
C TRP A 69 -6.11 -6.73 -6.24
N TYR A 70 -4.87 -6.45 -6.65
CA TYR A 70 -4.54 -5.73 -7.87
C TYR A 70 -4.16 -6.69 -8.98
N LEU A 71 -4.68 -6.46 -10.19
CA LEU A 71 -4.41 -7.31 -11.35
C LEU A 71 -2.92 -7.35 -11.67
N ILE A 72 -2.38 -8.56 -11.85
CA ILE A 72 -1.03 -8.78 -12.36
C ILE A 72 -1.08 -8.60 -13.87
N VAL A 73 -0.61 -7.43 -14.33
CA VAL A 73 -0.78 -6.97 -15.71
C VAL A 73 -0.16 -7.90 -16.75
N ASN A 74 0.95 -8.56 -16.43
CA ASN A 74 1.62 -9.49 -17.35
C ASN A 74 0.81 -10.77 -17.64
N THR A 75 -0.22 -11.05 -16.82
CA THR A 75 -1.10 -12.22 -16.96
C THR A 75 -2.54 -11.83 -17.27
N ALA A 76 -2.79 -10.55 -17.54
CA ALA A 76 -4.13 -10.04 -17.81
C ALA A 76 -4.65 -10.50 -19.18
N HIS A 77 -5.95 -10.72 -19.25
CA HIS A 77 -6.69 -10.95 -20.49
C HIS A 77 -8.02 -10.20 -20.44
N GLU A 78 -8.79 -10.28 -21.54
CA GLU A 78 -10.12 -9.67 -21.61
C GLU A 78 -11.03 -10.21 -20.50
N GLY A 79 -11.78 -9.32 -19.86
CA GLY A 79 -12.68 -9.63 -18.74
C GLY A 79 -12.06 -9.43 -17.36
N CYS A 80 -10.74 -9.35 -17.22
CA CYS A 80 -10.11 -9.12 -15.92
C CYS A 80 -10.41 -7.71 -15.37
N LYS A 81 -10.92 -7.67 -14.14
CA LYS A 81 -11.06 -6.41 -13.40
C LYS A 81 -9.68 -5.91 -12.99
N ARG A 82 -9.46 -4.60 -13.01
CA ARG A 82 -8.19 -3.98 -12.57
C ARG A 82 -7.89 -4.26 -11.08
N ARG A 83 -8.94 -4.37 -10.27
CA ARG A 83 -8.85 -4.59 -8.83
C ARG A 83 -10.10 -5.27 -8.28
N LEU A 84 -9.92 -6.01 -7.19
CA LEU A 84 -10.99 -6.53 -6.34
C LEU A 84 -10.76 -6.03 -4.92
N ILE A 85 -11.78 -5.41 -4.34
CA ILE A 85 -11.71 -4.86 -2.99
C ILE A 85 -12.31 -5.90 -2.07
N GLN A 86 -11.55 -6.36 -1.07
CA GLN A 86 -12.05 -7.25 -0.02
C GLN A 86 -12.32 -6.47 1.25
N ARG A 87 -11.39 -5.60 1.65
CA ARG A 87 -11.53 -4.75 2.84
C ARG A 87 -10.85 -3.43 2.58
N ALA A 88 -11.55 -2.32 2.71
CA ALA A 88 -10.98 -1.00 2.47
C ALA A 88 -11.68 0.05 3.34
N TYR A 89 -11.01 1.16 3.61
CA TYR A 89 -11.68 2.26 4.31
C TYR A 89 -12.74 2.91 3.40
N SER A 90 -13.71 3.59 4.00
CA SER A 90 -14.83 4.25 3.31
C SER A 90 -14.42 5.38 2.36
N ASP A 91 -13.16 5.82 2.44
CA ASP A 91 -12.52 6.80 1.56
C ASP A 91 -11.75 6.15 0.39
N TYR A 92 -11.93 4.84 0.16
CA TYR A 92 -11.24 4.13 -0.91
C TYR A 92 -11.86 4.47 -2.28
N GLU A 93 -11.14 5.28 -3.08
CA GLU A 93 -11.52 5.72 -4.43
C GLU A 93 -11.15 4.73 -5.54
#